data_AF-A0AAE9L2L4-F1
#
_entry.id   AF-A0AAE9L2L4-F1
#
_cell.length_a   1.000
_cell.length_b   1.000
_cell.length_c   1.000
_cell.angle_alpha   90.00
_cell.angle_beta   90.00
_cell.angle_gamma   90.00
#
_symmetry.space_group_name_H-M   'P 1'
#
loop_
_entity.id
_entity.type
_entity.pdbx_description
1 polymer ?
#
loop_
_entity_poly.entity_id
_entity_poly.type
_entity_poly.pdbx_seq_one_letter_code
_entity_poly.pdbx_strand_id
1 'polypeptide(L)'
;MSRQIKNKAEVRAMIRAEQEKLPACKGCCFGDVCWHAPDGDGCNWSVSKMEGESGAACLEALAPKIRALQEQFNIAEESPRG
;
A
#
# COMPACT_ATOMS: atom_id res chain seq x y z
N MET A 1 -15.64 11.75 1.82
CA MET A 1 -16.01 10.39 1.35
C MET A 1 -15.64 9.40 2.43
N SER A 2 -16.51 8.43 2.72
CA SER A 2 -16.21 7.42 3.73
C SER A 2 -15.23 6.40 3.15
N ARG A 3 -14.00 6.33 3.68
CA ARG A 3 -13.02 5.32 3.29
C ARG A 3 -13.55 3.93 3.61
N GLN A 4 -13.44 2.99 2.68
CA GLN A 4 -13.84 1.61 2.90
C GLN A 4 -12.79 0.89 3.75
N ILE A 5 -13.23 0.17 4.77
CA ILE A 5 -12.34 -0.64 5.60
C ILE A 5 -12.05 -1.96 4.85
N LYS A 6 -10.77 -2.25 4.61
CA LYS A 6 -10.26 -3.43 3.90
C LYS A 6 -9.26 -4.18 4.77
N ASN A 7 -9.05 -5.46 4.48
CA ASN A 7 -7.98 -6.20 5.16
C ASN A 7 -6.61 -5.78 4.61
N LYS A 8 -5.58 -5.79 5.47
CA LYS A 8 -4.19 -5.56 5.06
C LYS A 8 -3.76 -6.46 3.87
N ALA A 9 -4.17 -7.73 3.90
CA ALA A 9 -3.92 -8.67 2.82
C ALA A 9 -4.57 -8.26 1.49
N GLU A 10 -5.78 -7.69 1.52
CA GLU A 10 -6.44 -7.19 0.31
C GLU A 10 -5.74 -5.95 -0.25
N VAL A 11 -5.42 -4.97 0.60
CA VAL A 11 -4.68 -3.76 0.17
C VAL A 11 -3.33 -4.15 -0.44
N ARG A 12 -2.62 -5.08 0.21
CA ARG A 12 -1.36 -5.63 -0.31
C ARG A 12 -1.54 -6.33 -1.66
N ALA A 13 -2.60 -7.13 -1.83
CA ALA A 13 -2.90 -7.79 -3.10
C ALA A 13 -3.22 -6.79 -4.21
N MET A 14 -3.96 -5.71 -3.91
CA MET A 14 -4.26 -4.64 -4.86
C MET A 14 -2.98 -3.92 -5.30
N ILE A 15 -2.12 -3.54 -4.35
CA ILE A 15 -0.84 -2.90 -4.66
C ILE A 15 0.00 -3.83 -5.54
N ARG A 16 0.13 -5.12 -5.17
CA ARG A 16 0.85 -6.13 -5.93
C ARG A 16 0.35 -6.25 -7.38
N ALA A 17 -0.97 -6.31 -7.56
CA ALA A 17 -1.58 -6.39 -8.88
C ALA A 17 -1.29 -5.13 -9.73
N GLU A 18 -1.21 -3.94 -9.13
CA GLU A 18 -0.77 -2.73 -9.83
C GLU A 18 0.73 -2.78 -10.16
N GLN A 19 1.57 -3.33 -9.27
CA GLN A 19 3.00 -3.49 -9.55
C GLN A 19 3.25 -4.43 -10.74
N GLU A 20 2.51 -5.54 -10.83
CA GLU A 20 2.65 -6.50 -11.93
C GLU A 20 2.30 -5.90 -13.30
N LYS A 21 1.47 -4.85 -13.33
CA LYS A 21 1.16 -4.10 -14.56
C LYS A 21 2.27 -3.13 -14.96
N LEU A 22 3.15 -2.76 -14.03
CA LEU A 22 4.19 -1.77 -14.24
C LEU A 22 5.50 -2.44 -14.64
N PRO A 23 6.00 -2.23 -15.87
CA PRO A 23 7.28 -2.81 -16.28
C PRO A 23 8.46 -2.27 -15.47
N ALA A 24 8.36 -1.06 -14.91
CA ALA A 24 9.34 -0.46 -14.00
C ALA A 24 9.45 -1.20 -12.65
N CYS A 25 8.43 -1.99 -12.29
CA CYS A 25 8.41 -2.82 -11.08
C CYS A 25 8.89 -4.25 -11.33
N LYS A 26 9.29 -4.59 -12.56
CA LYS A 26 9.75 -5.92 -12.91
C LYS A 26 11.05 -6.24 -12.14
N GLY A 27 10.98 -7.25 -11.27
CA GLY A 27 12.10 -7.63 -10.39
C GLY A 27 12.19 -6.81 -9.09
N CYS A 28 11.20 -5.95 -8.80
CA CYS A 28 11.07 -5.30 -7.52
C CYS A 28 10.11 -6.07 -6.62
N CYS A 29 10.45 -6.16 -5.33
CA CYS A 29 9.59 -6.73 -4.32
C CYS A 29 8.95 -5.63 -3.49
N PHE A 30 7.63 -5.68 -3.43
CA PHE A 30 6.85 -4.99 -2.44
C PHE A 30 7.22 -5.48 -1.03
N GLY A 31 7.72 -4.60 -0.18
CA GLY A 31 8.10 -4.92 1.19
C GLY A 31 6.90 -5.39 2.03
N ASP A 32 6.12 -4.44 2.54
CA ASP A 32 4.87 -4.74 3.24
C ASP A 32 3.98 -3.50 3.38
N VAL A 33 2.73 -3.70 3.79
CA VAL A 33 1.85 -2.61 4.20
C VAL A 33 1.89 -2.48 5.72
N CYS A 34 2.34 -1.33 6.23
CA CYS A 34 2.36 -1.05 7.66
C CYS A 34 1.08 -0.33 8.06
N TRP A 35 0.30 -0.95 8.94
CA TRP A 35 -0.80 -0.27 9.62
C TRP A 35 -0.26 0.71 10.66
N HIS A 36 -0.90 1.86 10.80
CA HIS A 36 -0.65 2.84 11.86
C HIS A 36 -1.96 3.51 12.25
N ALA A 37 -1.97 4.25 13.37
CA ALA A 37 -3.13 5.05 13.73
C ALA A 37 -3.49 6.05 12.61
N PRO A 38 -4.76 6.41 12.43
CA PRO A 38 -5.17 7.34 11.38
C PRO A 38 -4.43 8.68 11.51
N ASP A 39 -3.74 9.09 10.45
CA ASP A 39 -3.05 10.37 10.36
C ASP A 39 -4.03 11.55 10.32
N GLY A 40 -3.51 12.78 10.27
CA GLY A 40 -4.33 13.99 10.09
C GLY A 40 -5.20 13.98 8.84
N ASP A 41 -4.84 13.19 7.83
CA ASP A 41 -5.66 12.97 6.63
C ASP A 41 -6.74 11.90 6.85
N GLY A 42 -6.60 11.07 7.90
CA GLY A 42 -7.47 9.96 8.26
C GLY A 42 -7.16 8.64 7.56
N CYS A 43 -5.98 8.52 6.95
CA CYS A 43 -5.42 7.25 6.46
C CYS A 43 -4.68 6.53 7.58
N ASN A 44 -4.85 5.22 7.70
CA ASN A 44 -4.30 4.42 8.79
C ASN A 44 -3.31 3.33 8.33
N TRP A 45 -2.73 3.52 7.14
CA TRP A 45 -1.72 2.61 6.64
C TRP A 45 -0.79 3.28 5.62
N SER A 46 0.43 2.77 5.60
CA SER A 46 1.50 3.24 4.73
C SER A 46 2.27 2.07 4.18
N VAL A 47 3.01 2.35 3.12
CA VAL A 47 3.74 1.33 2.39
C VAL A 47 5.20 1.37 2.73
N SER A 48 5.75 0.21 3.10
CA SER A 48 7.17 0.08 3.39
C SER A 48 8.01 0.18 2.12
N LYS A 49 9.31 0.43 2.32
CA LYS A 49 10.32 0.54 1.27
C LYS A 49 10.22 -0.66 0.31
N MET A 50 10.40 -0.41 -0.99
CA MET A 50 10.53 -1.48 -1.96
C MET A 50 11.98 -1.93 -2.10
N GLU A 51 12.16 -3.24 -2.16
CA GLU A 51 13.45 -3.87 -2.38
C GLU A 51 13.63 -4.19 -3.87
N GLY A 52 14.79 -3.86 -4.42
CA GLY A 52 15.13 -4.11 -5.82
C GLY A 52 15.92 -2.95 -6.44
N GLU A 53 16.72 -3.26 -7.46
CA GLU A 53 17.56 -2.29 -8.16
C GLU A 53 16.74 -1.16 -8.81
N SER A 54 15.49 -1.44 -9.19
CA SER A 54 14.50 -0.46 -9.70
C SER A 54 13.45 -0.04 -8.66
N GLY A 55 13.68 -0.32 -7.37
CA GLY A 55 12.70 -0.11 -6.30
C GLY A 55 12.23 1.35 -6.19
N ALA A 56 13.13 2.32 -6.41
CA ALA A 56 12.81 3.75 -6.43
C ALA A 56 11.87 4.11 -7.59
N ALA A 57 12.22 3.73 -8.82
CA ALA A 57 11.41 4.01 -10.01
C ALA A 57 10.03 3.33 -9.95
N CYS A 58 9.98 2.11 -9.42
CA CYS A 58 8.72 1.41 -9.17
C CYS A 58 7.86 2.15 -8.14
N LEU A 59 8.47 2.66 -7.05
CA LEU A 59 7.75 3.38 -6.00
C LEU A 59 7.20 4.70 -6.53
N GLU A 60 7.97 5.43 -7.34
CA GLU A 60 7.51 6.65 -8.00
C GLU A 60 6.33 6.37 -8.94
N ALA A 61 6.37 5.28 -9.70
CA ALA A 61 5.27 4.88 -10.57
C ALA A 61 4.01 4.45 -9.79
N LEU A 62 4.17 3.82 -8.63
CA LEU A 62 3.09 3.38 -7.76
C LEU A 62 2.55 4.47 -6.83
N ALA A 63 3.33 5.50 -6.53
CA ALA A 63 2.96 6.59 -5.64
C ALA A 63 1.55 7.17 -5.90
N PRO A 64 1.14 7.50 -7.15
CA PRO A 64 -0.20 7.99 -7.41
C PRO A 64 -1.29 6.94 -7.13
N LYS A 65 -1.00 5.65 -7.34
CA LYS A 65 -1.95 4.56 -7.04
C LYS A 65 -2.08 4.30 -5.56
N ILE A 66 -0.96 4.29 -4.84
CA ILE A 66 -0.94 4.19 -3.38
C ILE A 66 -1.77 5.31 -2.77
N ARG A 67 -1.57 6.56 -3.19
CA ARG A 67 -2.34 7.71 -2.70
C ARG A 67 -3.83 7.54 -2.96
N ALA A 68 -4.22 7.15 -4.18
CA ALA A 68 -5.61 6.89 -4.51
C ALA A 68 -6.22 5.76 -3.64
N LEU A 69 -5.43 4.73 -3.31
CA LEU A 69 -5.88 3.67 -2.39
C LEU A 69 -6.03 4.20 -0.96
N GLN A 70 -5.12 5.05 -0.48
CA GLN A 70 -5.19 5.66 0.85
C GLN A 70 -6.40 6.61 1.01
N GLU A 71 -6.81 7.27 -0.08
CA GLU A 71 -8.01 8.12 -0.11
C GLU A 71 -9.32 7.32 -0.12
N GLN A 72 -9.27 6.07 -0.61
CA GLN A 72 -10.45 5.22 -0.77
C GLN A 72 -10.58 4.16 0.31
N PHE A 73 -9.46 3.69 0.87
CA PHE A 73 -9.39 2.52 1.72
C PHE A 73 -8.61 2.80 3.00
N ASN A 74 -9.15 2.30 4.11
CA ASN A 74 -8.44 2.16 5.38
C ASN A 74 -8.28 0.67 5.68
N ILE A 75 -7.25 0.31 6.43
CA ILE A 75 -7.05 -1.07 6.88
C ILE A 75 -7.84 -1.29 8.17
N ALA A 76 -8.57 -2.39 8.27
CA ALA A 76 -9.21 -2.78 9.52
C ALA A 76 -8.15 -2.83 10.63
N GLU A 77 -8.45 -2.26 11.81
CA GLU A 77 -7.54 -2.36 12.96
C GLU A 77 -7.10 -3.82 13.11
N GLU A 78 -5.79 -4.08 13.03
CA GLU A 78 -5.26 -5.40 13.35
C GLU A 78 -5.48 -5.55 14.86
N SER A 79 -6.61 -6.17 15.25
CA SER A 79 -6.81 -6.56 16.64
C SER A 79 -5.55 -7.32 17.07
N PRO A 80 -4.88 -6.90 18.16
CA PRO A 80 -3.80 -7.71 18.69
C PRO A 80 -4.39 -9.09 18.91
N ARG A 81 -3.82 -10.12 18.25
CA ARG A 81 -4.19 -11.49 18.59
C ARG A 81 -3.94 -11.62 20.09
N GLY A 82 -5.03 -11.70 20.84
CA GLY A 82 -5.01 -11.97 22.27
C GLY A 82 -4.33 -13.30 22.57
#